data_AF-A0A0K0F068-F1
#
_entry.id   AF-A0A0K0F068-F1
#
_cell.length_a   1.000
_cell.length_b   1.000
_cell.length_c   1.000
_cell.angle_alpha   90.00
_cell.angle_beta   90.00
_cell.angle_gamma   90.00
#
_symmetry.space_group_name_H-M   'P 1'
#
loop_
_entity.id
_entity.type
_entity.pdbx_description
1 polymer ?
#
loop_
_entity_poly.entity_id
_entity_poly.type
_entity_poly.pdbx_seq_one_letter_code
_entity_poly.pdbx_strand_id
1 'polypeptide(L)'
;MFAFIILIALQYYALAEDPAVKMTLENLVVFSKGQNIEVTTVDGYKLNINRIPLGTNLPKNQTRPAVFPQHELLSSSADWVSNLPYQTAGFMFADASFDVFMENVRGNTYSTGHISLNRTVRHLKGLLYELSKHLNHQEMLLNIILGGTNFMSNKWIEDEISRTFCTLPIFRDVCKDIFISFTGKISEQLNISRFDIFLGHFPADTSLKNMNYWIQMVNSNKQQIYDYGSRYLNMKYYGQSRPPI
;
A
#
# COMPACT_ATOMS: atom_id res chain seq x y z
N MET A 1 30.60 4.11 -28.24
CA MET A 1 31.31 3.66 -27.00
C MET A 1 30.49 3.96 -25.74
N PHE A 2 30.04 5.20 -25.50
CA PHE A 2 29.20 5.56 -24.35
C PHE A 2 27.88 4.78 -24.23
N ALA A 3 27.10 4.66 -25.30
CA ALA A 3 25.83 3.91 -25.28
C ALA A 3 26.02 2.41 -24.95
N PHE A 4 27.17 1.84 -25.32
CA PHE A 4 27.49 0.43 -25.08
C PHE A 4 27.89 0.20 -23.61
N ILE A 5 28.60 1.15 -23.00
CA ILE A 5 28.93 1.15 -21.56
C ILE A 5 27.65 1.32 -20.73
N ILE A 6 26.73 2.19 -21.17
CA ILE A 6 25.42 2.36 -20.52
C ILE A 6 24.60 1.07 -20.60
N LEU A 7 24.54 0.41 -21.77
CA LEU A 7 23.84 -0.87 -21.93
C LEU A 7 24.44 -1.99 -21.07
N ILE A 8 25.78 -2.10 -21.02
CA ILE A 8 26.46 -3.08 -20.17
C ILE A 8 26.25 -2.77 -18.69
N ALA A 9 26.29 -1.50 -18.29
CA ALA A 9 26.00 -1.09 -16.92
C ALA A 9 24.54 -1.42 -16.56
N LEU A 10 23.56 -1.05 -17.39
CA LEU A 10 22.15 -1.38 -17.19
C LEU A 10 21.90 -2.89 -17.10
N GLN A 11 22.60 -3.68 -17.91
CA GLN A 11 22.48 -5.14 -17.92
C GLN A 11 23.16 -5.79 -16.71
N TYR A 12 24.27 -5.23 -16.21
CA TYR A 12 24.92 -5.64 -14.96
C TYR A 12 24.05 -5.28 -13.74
N TYR A 13 23.42 -4.10 -13.74
CA TYR A 13 22.47 -3.69 -12.69
C TYR A 13 21.21 -4.57 -12.67
N ALA A 14 20.67 -4.94 -13.83
CA ALA A 14 19.52 -5.84 -13.93
C ALA A 14 19.82 -7.28 -13.44
N LEU A 15 21.09 -7.70 -13.43
CA LEU A 15 21.57 -8.99 -12.91
C LEU A 15 21.93 -8.96 -11.42
N ALA A 16 22.20 -7.78 -10.85
CA ALA A 16 22.48 -7.59 -9.43
C ALA A 16 21.21 -7.38 -8.58
N GLU A 17 20.05 -7.34 -9.22
CA GLU A 17 18.74 -7.11 -8.61
C GLU A 17 18.29 -8.39 -7.87
N ASP A 18 18.01 -8.28 -6.57
CA ASP A 18 17.46 -9.40 -5.79
C ASP A 18 16.16 -9.89 -6.46
N PRO A 19 16.02 -11.18 -6.82
CA PRO A 19 14.81 -11.72 -7.42
C PRO A 19 13.54 -11.38 -6.63
N ALA A 20 13.65 -11.15 -5.32
CA ALA A 20 12.55 -10.70 -4.46
C ALA A 20 12.02 -9.30 -4.80
N VAL A 21 12.81 -8.43 -5.44
CA VAL A 21 12.38 -7.11 -5.92
C VAL A 21 11.43 -7.23 -7.12
N LYS A 22 11.63 -8.25 -7.96
CA LYS A 22 10.75 -8.58 -9.10
C LYS A 22 9.63 -9.54 -8.75
N MET A 23 9.64 -10.13 -7.55
CA MET A 23 8.49 -10.86 -7.05
C MET A 23 7.36 -9.86 -6.79
N THR A 24 6.26 -9.99 -7.53
CA THR A 24 4.98 -9.41 -7.13
C THR A 24 4.60 -9.99 -5.76
N LEU A 25 3.79 -9.29 -4.95
CA LEU A 25 3.37 -9.84 -3.64
C LEU A 25 2.69 -11.20 -3.81
N GLU A 26 2.04 -11.44 -4.94
CA GLU A 26 1.48 -12.74 -5.32
C GLU A 26 2.54 -13.83 -5.33
N ASN A 27 3.77 -13.56 -5.80
CA ASN A 27 4.88 -14.50 -5.71
C ASN A 27 5.41 -14.66 -4.27
N LEU A 28 5.41 -13.61 -3.44
CA LEU A 28 5.74 -13.68 -2.01
C LEU A 28 4.72 -14.51 -1.21
N VAL A 29 3.43 -14.35 -1.50
CA VAL A 29 2.33 -15.11 -0.89
C VAL A 29 2.30 -16.55 -1.41
N VAL A 30 2.54 -16.78 -2.70
CA VAL A 30 2.66 -18.13 -3.27
C VAL A 30 3.91 -18.84 -2.74
N PHE A 31 5.04 -18.14 -2.57
CA PHE A 31 6.24 -18.66 -1.90
C PHE A 31 5.93 -19.07 -0.44
N SER A 32 4.99 -18.38 0.21
CA SER A 32 4.53 -18.69 1.58
C SER A 32 3.52 -19.84 1.71
N LYS A 33 3.14 -20.51 0.60
CA LYS A 33 1.99 -21.45 0.57
C LYS A 33 0.68 -20.81 1.04
N GLY A 34 0.53 -19.50 0.86
CA GLY A 34 -0.60 -18.73 1.32
C GLY A 34 -1.85 -18.91 0.44
N GLN A 35 -3.01 -18.58 0.99
CA GLN A 35 -4.31 -18.59 0.32
C GLN A 35 -4.87 -17.16 0.28
N ASN A 36 -5.56 -16.80 -0.79
CA ASN A 36 -6.29 -15.54 -0.88
C ASN A 36 -7.76 -15.78 -0.57
N ILE A 37 -8.32 -14.99 0.35
CA ILE A 37 -9.71 -15.06 0.76
C ILE A 37 -10.35 -13.71 0.44
N GLU A 38 -11.34 -13.71 -0.46
CA GLU A 38 -12.15 -12.52 -0.72
C GLU A 38 -13.29 -12.43 0.30
N VAL A 39 -13.39 -11.29 0.99
CA VAL A 39 -14.47 -10.96 1.92
C VAL A 39 -15.20 -9.72 1.40
N THR A 40 -16.53 -9.76 1.38
CA THR A 40 -17.34 -8.59 0.98
C THR A 40 -17.90 -7.90 2.22
N THR A 41 -17.62 -6.61 2.37
CA THR A 41 -18.18 -5.79 3.46
C THR A 41 -19.67 -5.53 3.23
N VAL A 42 -20.39 -5.16 4.30
CA VAL A 42 -21.83 -4.82 4.21
C VAL A 42 -22.14 -3.70 3.23
N ASP A 43 -21.21 -2.77 3.06
CA ASP A 43 -21.32 -1.66 2.11
C ASP A 43 -20.76 -1.98 0.72
N GLY A 44 -20.30 -3.22 0.49
CA GLY A 44 -20.02 -3.75 -0.85
C GLY A 44 -18.56 -3.71 -1.29
N TYR A 45 -17.61 -3.33 -0.43
CA TYR A 45 -16.19 -3.41 -0.73
C TYR A 45 -15.71 -4.86 -0.69
N LYS A 46 -14.86 -5.23 -1.64
CA LYS A 46 -14.21 -6.53 -1.71
C LYS A 46 -12.80 -6.44 -1.14
N LEU A 47 -12.59 -7.08 -0.01
CA LEU A 47 -11.32 -7.13 0.70
C LEU A 47 -10.61 -8.45 0.40
N ASN A 48 -9.31 -8.39 0.15
CA ASN A 48 -8.49 -9.59 -0.05
C ASN A 48 -7.64 -9.85 1.20
N ILE A 49 -7.91 -10.96 1.88
CA ILE A 49 -7.16 -11.40 3.05
C ILE A 49 -6.18 -12.50 2.61
N ASN A 50 -4.90 -12.31 2.90
CA ASN A 50 -3.89 -13.33 2.67
C ASN A 50 -3.76 -14.22 3.91
N ARG A 51 -3.90 -15.53 3.75
CA ARG A 51 -3.86 -16.51 4.84
C ARG A 51 -2.65 -17.43 4.74
N ILE A 52 -1.89 -17.60 5.81
CA ILE A 52 -0.88 -18.66 5.94
C ILE A 52 -1.41 -19.72 6.92
N PRO A 53 -1.97 -20.83 6.42
CA PRO A 53 -2.61 -21.81 7.29
C PRO A 53 -1.64 -22.72 8.04
N LEU A 54 -0.40 -22.85 7.54
CA LEU A 54 0.52 -23.90 7.96
C LEU A 54 1.99 -23.49 7.78
N GLY A 55 2.74 -23.43 8.90
CA GLY A 55 4.21 -23.41 8.87
C GLY A 55 4.79 -24.67 8.22
N THR A 56 5.98 -24.57 7.63
CA THR A 56 6.50 -25.56 6.65
C THR A 56 6.66 -26.99 7.17
N ASN A 57 6.66 -27.22 8.50
CA ASN A 57 6.98 -28.50 9.14
C ASN A 57 5.90 -29.04 10.11
N LEU A 58 4.64 -28.59 10.03
CA LEU A 58 3.62 -28.93 11.03
C LEU A 58 2.55 -29.94 10.54
N PRO A 59 1.94 -30.73 11.44
CA PRO A 59 0.84 -31.65 11.11
C PRO A 59 -0.40 -30.90 10.61
N LYS A 60 -1.05 -31.43 9.56
CA LYS A 60 -2.23 -30.82 8.92
C LYS A 60 -3.53 -30.92 9.74
N ASN A 61 -3.62 -31.81 10.72
CA ASN A 61 -4.87 -32.21 11.39
C ASN A 61 -5.07 -31.62 12.81
N GLN A 62 -4.67 -30.36 13.04
CA GLN A 62 -4.91 -29.69 14.33
C GLN A 62 -5.63 -28.36 14.14
N THR A 63 -6.63 -28.10 14.97
CA THR A 63 -7.23 -26.77 15.17
C THR A 63 -6.19 -25.84 15.79
N ARG A 64 -6.06 -24.64 15.23
CA ARG A 64 -5.01 -23.68 15.56
C ARG A 64 -5.63 -22.36 16.02
N PRO A 65 -4.99 -21.65 16.97
CA PRO A 65 -5.38 -20.28 17.25
C PRO A 65 -5.16 -19.41 16.01
N ALA A 66 -6.16 -18.58 15.70
CA ALA A 66 -6.06 -17.61 14.60
C ALA A 66 -5.38 -16.32 15.07
N VAL A 67 -4.61 -15.68 14.19
CA VAL A 67 -4.00 -14.36 14.41
C VAL A 67 -4.27 -13.46 13.21
N PHE A 68 -4.64 -12.21 13.48
CA PHE A 68 -5.07 -11.23 12.47
C PHE A 68 -4.17 -9.99 12.51
N PRO A 69 -2.94 -10.07 11.96
CA PRO A 69 -2.08 -8.90 11.89
C PRO A 69 -2.63 -7.89 10.87
N GLN A 70 -2.78 -6.64 11.31
CA GLN A 70 -3.33 -5.53 10.52
C GLN A 70 -2.25 -4.49 10.24
N HIS A 71 -2.04 -4.16 8.97
CA HIS A 71 -1.04 -3.18 8.52
C HIS A 71 -1.46 -1.73 8.85
N GLU A 72 -0.51 -0.79 8.74
CA GLU A 72 -0.72 0.64 9.02
C GLU A 72 -1.20 1.46 7.80
N LEU A 73 -1.20 2.80 7.97
CA LEU A 73 -1.51 3.78 6.93
C LEU A 73 -0.59 3.62 5.73
N LEU A 74 -1.18 3.68 4.52
CA LEU A 74 -0.47 3.54 3.24
C LEU A 74 0.26 2.20 3.07
N SER A 75 -0.11 1.17 3.81
CA SER A 75 0.54 -0.13 3.72
C SER A 75 -0.41 -1.28 3.38
N SER A 76 0.09 -2.51 3.44
CA SER A 76 -0.62 -3.72 3.04
C SER A 76 -0.16 -4.95 3.82
N SER A 77 -0.82 -6.09 3.58
CA SER A 77 -0.42 -7.39 4.11
C SER A 77 1.05 -7.78 3.82
N ALA A 78 1.71 -7.13 2.86
CA ALA A 78 3.13 -7.31 2.56
C ALA A 78 4.06 -7.10 3.76
N ASP A 79 3.71 -6.21 4.70
CA ASP A 79 4.54 -5.87 5.87
C ASP A 79 4.92 -7.12 6.68
N TRP A 80 4.00 -8.08 6.72
CA TRP A 80 4.13 -9.29 7.52
C TRP A 80 4.97 -10.38 6.85
N VAL A 81 5.41 -10.18 5.60
CA VAL A 81 6.13 -11.17 4.78
C VAL A 81 7.30 -10.58 3.96
N SER A 82 7.60 -9.29 4.08
CA SER A 82 8.59 -8.61 3.21
C SER A 82 10.06 -8.87 3.57
N ASN A 83 10.36 -9.35 4.78
CA ASN A 83 11.71 -9.75 5.21
C ASN A 83 11.89 -11.29 5.16
N LEU A 84 13.00 -11.82 5.68
CA LEU A 84 13.30 -13.25 5.70
C LEU A 84 12.27 -14.02 6.56
N PRO A 85 12.00 -15.31 6.28
CA PRO A 85 10.99 -16.09 7.01
C PRO A 85 11.19 -16.13 8.54
N TYR A 86 12.43 -16.10 9.01
CA TYR A 86 12.76 -16.09 10.44
C TYR A 86 12.80 -14.68 11.07
N GLN A 87 12.50 -13.63 10.29
CA GLN A 87 12.52 -12.22 10.69
C GLN A 87 11.18 -11.50 10.44
N THR A 88 10.14 -12.24 10.08
CA THR A 88 8.85 -11.71 9.66
C THR A 88 7.74 -12.38 10.44
N ALA A 89 6.86 -11.56 11.01
CA ALA A 89 5.85 -12.07 11.95
C ALA A 89 4.89 -13.07 11.30
N GLY A 90 4.52 -12.89 10.02
CA GLY A 90 3.62 -13.80 9.32
C GLY A 90 4.14 -15.24 9.29
N PHE A 91 5.42 -15.41 8.93
CA PHE A 91 6.07 -16.72 8.90
C PHE A 91 6.35 -17.25 10.31
N MET A 92 6.83 -16.41 11.22
CA MET A 92 7.10 -16.80 12.62
C MET A 92 5.84 -17.28 13.35
N PHE A 93 4.69 -16.62 13.14
CA PHE A 93 3.42 -17.07 13.71
C PHE A 93 2.98 -18.40 13.10
N ALA A 94 3.11 -18.58 11.79
CA ALA A 94 2.76 -19.84 11.14
C ALA A 94 3.61 -21.02 11.64
N ASP A 95 4.92 -20.80 11.85
CA ASP A 95 5.84 -21.79 12.43
C ASP A 95 5.57 -22.05 13.91
N ALA A 96 5.04 -21.05 14.64
CA ALA A 96 4.54 -21.19 16.00
C ALA A 96 3.12 -21.81 16.09
N SER A 97 2.64 -22.43 15.00
CA SER A 97 1.34 -23.13 14.93
C SER A 97 0.10 -22.25 14.99
N PHE A 98 0.20 -20.98 14.63
CA PHE A 98 -0.97 -20.12 14.40
C PHE A 98 -1.51 -20.28 12.98
N ASP A 99 -2.80 -19.97 12.80
CA ASP A 99 -3.43 -19.73 11.52
C ASP A 99 -3.44 -18.21 11.25
N VAL A 100 -2.64 -17.76 10.30
CA VAL A 100 -2.32 -16.33 10.14
C VAL A 100 -3.19 -15.72 9.04
N PHE A 101 -3.93 -14.66 9.35
CA PHE A 101 -4.81 -13.93 8.43
C PHE A 101 -4.34 -12.48 8.31
N MET A 102 -3.54 -12.20 7.29
CA MET A 102 -3.01 -10.88 7.00
C MET A 102 -4.06 -10.08 6.21
N GLU A 103 -4.69 -9.14 6.89
CA GLU A 103 -5.81 -8.37 6.35
C GLU A 103 -5.34 -7.23 5.45
N ASN A 104 -6.17 -6.83 4.50
CA ASN A 104 -5.97 -5.63 3.68
C ASN A 104 -7.18 -4.71 3.76
N VAL A 105 -6.94 -3.43 4.07
CA VAL A 105 -8.01 -2.44 4.16
C VAL A 105 -8.51 -1.98 2.79
N ARG A 106 -9.80 -1.61 2.73
CA ARG A 106 -10.41 -1.01 1.53
C ARG A 106 -9.56 0.11 0.94
N GLY A 107 -9.39 0.09 -0.37
CA GLY A 107 -8.67 1.10 -1.13
C GLY A 107 -7.17 0.83 -1.30
N ASN A 108 -6.56 -0.02 -0.45
CA ASN A 108 -5.15 -0.38 -0.60
C ASN A 108 -4.89 -1.25 -1.84
N THR A 109 -3.63 -1.59 -2.12
CA THR A 109 -3.22 -2.30 -3.34
C THR A 109 -4.00 -3.60 -3.60
N TYR A 110 -4.42 -4.34 -2.58
CA TYR A 110 -5.05 -5.65 -2.72
C TYR A 110 -6.58 -5.63 -2.53
N SER A 111 -7.13 -4.59 -1.90
CA SER A 111 -8.55 -4.49 -1.52
C SER A 111 -9.26 -3.36 -2.28
N THR A 112 -9.27 -3.51 -3.61
CA THR A 112 -9.59 -2.46 -4.59
C THR A 112 -11.03 -2.50 -5.12
N GLY A 113 -11.65 -3.67 -5.04
CA GLY A 113 -12.92 -3.96 -5.70
C GLY A 113 -14.14 -3.51 -4.90
N HIS A 114 -15.26 -3.40 -5.61
CA HIS A 114 -16.58 -3.20 -5.03
C HIS A 114 -17.62 -3.95 -5.88
N ILE A 115 -18.73 -4.36 -5.29
CA ILE A 115 -19.81 -5.09 -5.99
C ILE A 115 -20.54 -4.26 -7.07
N SER A 116 -20.36 -2.94 -7.09
CA SER A 116 -21.20 -2.03 -7.90
C SER A 116 -20.50 -0.72 -8.25
N LEU A 117 -19.61 -0.23 -7.40
CA LEU A 117 -18.84 0.98 -7.66
C LEU A 117 -17.61 0.65 -8.50
N ASN A 118 -17.42 1.40 -9.59
CA ASN A 118 -16.18 1.37 -10.37
C ASN A 118 -15.24 2.46 -9.88
N ARG A 119 -13.93 2.19 -9.85
CA ARG A 119 -12.89 3.22 -9.72
C ARG A 119 -13.02 4.19 -10.90
N THR A 120 -13.70 5.31 -10.68
CA THR A 120 -13.92 6.30 -11.73
C THR A 120 -13.62 7.69 -11.19
N VAL A 121 -12.84 8.45 -11.94
CA VAL A 121 -12.69 9.91 -11.80
C VAL A 121 -13.95 10.67 -12.28
N ARG A 122 -15.09 9.97 -12.43
CA ARG A 122 -16.32 10.45 -13.10
C ARG A 122 -16.95 11.68 -12.43
N HIS A 123 -16.54 12.01 -11.21
CA HIS A 123 -17.03 13.18 -10.50
C HIS A 123 -16.14 14.43 -10.64
N LEU A 124 -15.02 14.36 -11.36
CA LEU A 124 -14.18 15.52 -11.67
C LEU A 124 -14.88 16.38 -12.74
N LYS A 125 -15.36 17.57 -12.34
CA LYS A 125 -16.01 18.55 -13.23
C LYS A 125 -15.27 19.89 -13.15
N GLY A 126 -15.30 20.68 -14.22
CA GLY A 126 -14.74 22.04 -14.28
C GLY A 126 -13.45 22.13 -15.10
N LEU A 127 -12.70 23.21 -14.90
CA LEU A 127 -11.51 23.60 -15.69
C LEU A 127 -10.49 22.45 -15.85
N LEU A 128 -10.39 21.59 -14.86
CA LEU A 128 -9.43 20.48 -14.82
C LEU A 128 -9.86 19.28 -15.67
N TYR A 129 -11.16 19.01 -15.78
CA TYR A 129 -11.68 18.04 -16.75
C TYR A 129 -11.39 18.51 -18.19
N GLU A 130 -11.54 19.81 -18.44
CA GLU A 130 -11.22 20.39 -19.76
C GLU A 130 -9.71 20.46 -20.04
N LEU A 131 -8.88 20.81 -19.04
CA LEU A 131 -7.42 20.81 -19.15
C LEU A 131 -6.83 19.41 -19.27
N SER A 132 -7.41 18.39 -18.61
CA SER A 132 -6.95 16.99 -18.69
C SER A 132 -7.06 16.39 -20.10
N LYS A 133 -7.99 16.89 -20.93
CA LYS A 133 -8.06 16.51 -22.35
C LYS A 133 -6.89 17.03 -23.19
N HIS A 134 -6.13 18.00 -22.66
CA HIS A 134 -5.10 18.75 -23.38
C HIS A 134 -3.69 18.57 -22.75
N LEU A 135 -3.60 18.19 -21.48
CA LEU A 135 -2.37 18.07 -20.72
C LEU A 135 -2.01 16.60 -20.48
N ASN A 136 -1.48 15.96 -21.51
CA ASN A 136 -1.26 14.50 -21.52
C ASN A 136 0.08 14.03 -20.92
N HIS A 137 0.79 14.80 -20.10
CA HIS A 137 2.14 14.34 -19.69
C HIS A 137 2.78 14.86 -18.39
N GLN A 138 2.07 15.47 -17.44
CA GLN A 138 2.70 15.91 -16.18
C GLN A 138 1.81 15.66 -14.96
N GLU A 139 1.87 14.44 -14.44
CA GLU A 139 1.05 13.97 -13.31
C GLU A 139 1.96 13.61 -12.13
N MET A 140 1.96 14.46 -11.10
CA MET A 140 2.27 14.07 -9.72
C MET A 140 1.71 15.11 -8.73
N LEU A 141 1.84 16.40 -9.05
CA LEU A 141 1.38 17.50 -8.18
C LEU A 141 -0.14 17.75 -8.26
N LEU A 142 -0.81 17.33 -9.33
CA LEU A 142 -2.23 17.57 -9.53
C LEU A 142 -3.10 16.63 -8.65
N ASN A 143 -2.69 15.39 -8.41
CA ASN A 143 -3.50 14.43 -7.64
C ASN A 143 -3.70 14.82 -6.16
N ILE A 144 -2.72 15.52 -5.58
CA ILE A 144 -2.78 16.05 -4.21
C ILE A 144 -3.78 17.22 -4.09
N ILE A 145 -3.97 18.00 -5.17
CA ILE A 145 -4.80 19.22 -5.17
C ILE A 145 -6.23 18.93 -5.67
N LEU A 146 -6.45 17.89 -6.49
CA LEU A 146 -7.64 17.80 -7.35
C LEU A 146 -8.74 16.79 -6.99
N GLY A 147 -8.71 16.16 -5.82
CA GLY A 147 -9.87 15.39 -5.36
C GLY A 147 -10.09 14.05 -6.07
N GLY A 148 -9.01 13.36 -6.46
CA GLY A 148 -9.07 11.93 -6.79
C GLY A 148 -9.64 11.09 -5.62
N THR A 149 -10.13 9.88 -5.87
CA THR A 149 -10.59 9.04 -4.74
C THR A 149 -9.42 8.46 -3.96
N ASN A 150 -8.29 8.19 -4.63
CA ASN A 150 -7.09 7.60 -4.07
C ASN A 150 -5.95 8.62 -4.04
N PHE A 151 -5.09 8.52 -3.02
CA PHE A 151 -4.00 9.47 -2.77
C PHE A 151 -2.80 9.29 -3.71
N MET A 152 -2.45 8.05 -4.03
CA MET A 152 -1.51 7.68 -5.09
C MET A 152 -2.34 6.88 -6.10
N SER A 153 -2.25 7.18 -7.40
CA SER A 153 -3.12 6.51 -8.37
C SER A 153 -2.58 6.65 -9.78
N ASN A 154 -1.63 5.78 -10.12
CA ASN A 154 -1.52 5.14 -11.43
C ASN A 154 -0.70 3.83 -11.33
N LYS A 155 -1.29 2.78 -10.75
CA LYS A 155 -0.66 1.45 -10.52
C LYS A 155 0.19 0.87 -11.66
N TRP A 156 -0.22 1.02 -12.92
CA TRP A 156 0.53 0.50 -14.08
C TRP A 156 1.81 1.27 -14.43
N ILE A 157 1.87 2.55 -14.08
CA ILE A 157 3.01 3.45 -14.27
C ILE A 157 3.86 3.38 -13.00
N GLU A 158 3.23 3.36 -11.83
CA GLU A 158 3.87 3.37 -10.52
C GLU A 158 4.58 2.05 -10.18
N ASP A 159 4.01 0.87 -10.42
CA ASP A 159 4.66 -0.39 -10.01
C ASP A 159 5.96 -0.67 -10.80
N GLU A 160 5.95 -0.49 -12.12
CA GLU A 160 7.13 -0.77 -12.95
C GLU A 160 8.15 0.37 -12.90
N ILE A 161 7.70 1.64 -12.93
CA ILE A 161 8.59 2.80 -12.90
C ILE A 161 9.11 3.06 -11.49
N SER A 162 8.32 2.94 -10.42
CA SER A 162 8.84 3.11 -9.05
C SER A 162 9.86 2.02 -8.71
N ARG A 163 9.61 0.76 -9.06
CA ARG A 163 10.58 -0.33 -8.86
C ARG A 163 11.86 -0.06 -9.63
N THR A 164 11.77 0.22 -10.94
CA THR A 164 12.94 0.50 -11.78
C THR A 164 13.66 1.80 -11.35
N PHE A 165 12.92 2.82 -10.94
CA PHE A 165 13.44 4.10 -10.51
C PHE A 165 14.18 3.96 -9.18
N CYS A 166 13.58 3.33 -8.17
CA CYS A 166 14.19 3.18 -6.85
C CYS A 166 15.32 2.14 -6.81
N THR A 167 15.38 1.20 -7.76
CA THR A 167 16.52 0.26 -7.87
C THR A 167 17.76 0.92 -8.45
N LEU A 168 17.61 2.02 -9.21
CA LEU A 168 18.74 2.81 -9.70
C LEU A 168 19.43 3.57 -8.55
N PRO A 169 20.77 3.45 -8.39
CA PRO A 169 21.51 4.08 -7.29
C PRO A 169 21.32 5.60 -7.19
N ILE A 170 21.13 6.28 -8.33
CA ILE A 170 20.97 7.73 -8.42
C ILE A 170 19.67 8.21 -7.75
N PHE A 171 18.63 7.38 -7.78
CA PHE A 171 17.29 7.74 -7.28
C PHE A 171 16.93 7.07 -5.96
N ARG A 172 17.75 6.09 -5.52
CA ARG A 172 17.56 5.38 -4.25
C ARG A 172 17.45 6.33 -3.06
N ASP A 173 18.26 7.39 -3.00
CA ASP A 173 18.22 8.34 -1.89
C ASP A 173 16.95 9.21 -1.91
N VAL A 174 16.45 9.56 -3.10
CA VAL A 174 15.14 10.23 -3.24
C VAL A 174 14.01 9.32 -2.72
N CYS A 175 14.04 8.02 -3.06
CA CYS A 175 13.04 7.09 -2.57
C CYS A 175 13.12 6.87 -1.05
N LYS A 176 14.33 6.88 -0.47
CA LYS A 176 14.52 6.86 0.99
C LYS A 176 13.90 8.09 1.65
N ASP A 177 14.12 9.28 1.10
CA ASP A 177 13.58 10.52 1.67
C ASP A 177 12.05 10.54 1.63
N ILE A 178 11.45 10.04 0.54
CA ILE A 178 9.99 9.86 0.44
C ILE A 178 9.50 8.88 1.51
N PHE A 179 10.14 7.73 1.66
CA PHE A 179 9.78 6.74 2.67
C PHE A 179 9.87 7.32 4.10
N ILE A 180 10.93 8.06 4.41
CA ILE A 180 11.15 8.74 5.69
C ILE A 180 10.07 9.80 5.95
N SER A 181 9.62 10.51 4.92
CA SER A 181 8.56 11.51 5.07
C SER A 181 7.24 10.92 5.56
N PHE A 182 6.95 9.65 5.25
CA PHE A 182 5.72 8.97 5.69
C PHE A 182 5.91 8.16 6.96
N THR A 183 7.05 7.48 7.11
CA THR A 183 7.28 6.50 8.19
C THR A 183 8.09 7.07 9.35
N GLY A 184 8.70 8.25 9.17
CA GLY A 184 9.62 8.84 10.12
C GLY A 184 11.07 8.36 9.94
N LYS A 185 11.90 8.64 10.93
CA LYS A 185 13.34 8.34 10.87
C LYS A 185 13.58 6.83 10.74
N ILE A 186 14.36 6.43 9.74
CA ILE A 186 14.83 5.05 9.60
C ILE A 186 15.66 4.67 10.84
N SER A 187 15.30 3.55 11.48
CA SER A 187 16.06 3.00 12.59
C SER A 187 17.33 2.29 12.09
N GLU A 188 18.34 2.21 12.96
CA GLU A 188 19.56 1.43 12.68
C GLU A 188 19.29 -0.07 12.57
N GLN A 189 18.10 -0.52 12.99
CA GLN A 189 17.66 -1.91 12.93
C GLN A 189 17.05 -2.28 11.57
N LEU A 190 16.78 -1.31 10.69
CA LEU A 190 16.22 -1.57 9.38
C LEU A 190 17.23 -2.33 8.52
N ASN A 191 16.79 -3.42 7.89
CA ASN A 191 17.60 -4.16 6.94
C ASN A 191 17.73 -3.38 5.62
N ILE A 192 18.73 -2.51 5.53
CA ILE A 192 18.96 -1.62 4.38
C ILE A 192 19.18 -2.43 3.09
N SER A 193 19.74 -3.63 3.17
CA SER A 193 19.93 -4.50 2.01
C SER A 193 18.62 -4.97 1.39
N ARG A 194 17.50 -4.90 2.12
CA ARG A 194 16.15 -5.23 1.64
C ARG A 194 15.26 -4.01 1.41
N PHE A 195 15.83 -2.81 1.49
CA PHE A 195 15.05 -1.58 1.39
C PHE A 195 14.25 -1.46 0.09
N ASP A 196 14.82 -1.94 -1.02
CA ASP A 196 14.18 -1.94 -2.33
C ASP A 196 12.88 -2.79 -2.35
N ILE A 197 12.81 -3.84 -1.52
CA ILE A 197 11.61 -4.67 -1.36
C ILE A 197 10.53 -3.89 -0.61
N PHE A 198 10.90 -3.15 0.45
CA PHE A 198 9.95 -2.31 1.19
C PHE A 198 9.36 -1.23 0.28
N LEU A 199 10.19 -0.56 -0.53
CA LEU A 199 9.74 0.43 -1.51
C LEU A 199 8.87 -0.17 -2.63
N GLY A 200 9.07 -1.43 -2.99
CA GLY A 200 8.24 -2.13 -3.97
C GLY A 200 6.83 -2.45 -3.48
N HIS A 201 6.57 -2.33 -2.17
CA HIS A 201 5.29 -2.62 -1.52
C HIS A 201 4.70 -1.44 -0.73
N PHE A 202 5.44 -0.35 -0.58
CA PHE A 202 5.02 0.88 0.10
C PHE A 202 5.28 2.11 -0.80
N PRO A 203 4.32 3.03 -0.94
CA PRO A 203 2.98 3.00 -0.36
C PRO A 203 2.03 2.07 -1.13
N ALA A 204 1.11 1.43 -0.42
CA ALA A 204 0.09 0.54 -0.96
C ALA A 204 -1.29 1.20 -1.12
N ASP A 205 -1.33 2.51 -1.40
CA ASP A 205 -2.55 3.33 -1.55
C ASP A 205 -3.45 3.51 -0.31
N THR A 206 -4.19 4.62 -0.34
CA THR A 206 -5.31 4.91 0.56
C THR A 206 -6.23 5.92 -0.12
N SER A 207 -7.40 6.20 0.48
CA SER A 207 -8.28 7.24 -0.06
C SER A 207 -7.81 8.66 0.31
N LEU A 208 -8.08 9.65 -0.53
CA LEU A 208 -7.86 11.07 -0.17
C LEU A 208 -8.64 11.47 1.08
N LYS A 209 -9.84 10.88 1.28
CA LYS A 209 -10.64 11.10 2.49
C LYS A 209 -9.89 10.65 3.74
N ASN A 210 -9.19 9.52 3.69
CA ASN A 210 -8.39 9.03 4.81
C ASN A 210 -7.18 9.93 5.08
N MET A 211 -6.47 10.40 4.05
CA MET A 211 -5.38 11.37 4.24
C MET A 211 -5.87 12.70 4.83
N ASN A 212 -6.99 13.23 4.33
CA ASN A 212 -7.62 14.42 4.90
C ASN A 212 -8.04 14.20 6.36
N TYR A 213 -8.46 12.99 6.71
CA TYR A 213 -8.80 12.65 8.08
C TYR A 213 -7.58 12.72 9.01
N TRP A 214 -6.45 12.14 8.60
CA TRP A 214 -5.19 12.26 9.33
C TRP A 214 -4.76 13.72 9.51
N ILE A 215 -4.87 14.54 8.46
CA ILE A 215 -4.58 15.98 8.52
C ILE A 215 -5.51 16.69 9.55
N GLN A 216 -6.78 16.33 9.61
CA GLN A 216 -7.70 16.89 10.61
C GLN A 216 -7.28 16.54 12.04
N MET A 217 -6.87 15.30 12.30
CA MET A 217 -6.42 14.89 13.64
C MET A 217 -5.17 15.66 14.06
N VAL A 218 -4.19 15.79 13.16
CA VAL A 218 -2.96 16.58 13.40
C VAL A 218 -3.27 18.04 13.66
N ASN A 219 -4.09 18.68 12.82
CA ASN A 219 -4.39 20.11 12.95
C ASN A 219 -5.27 20.43 14.17
N SER A 220 -6.18 19.53 14.53
CA SER A 220 -7.10 19.75 15.66
C SER A 220 -6.53 19.30 17.00
N ASN A 221 -5.47 18.48 17.01
CA ASN A 221 -4.96 17.77 18.18
C ASN A 221 -6.05 16.97 18.92
N LYS A 222 -7.00 16.39 18.16
CA LYS A 222 -8.10 15.61 18.69
C LYS A 222 -8.20 14.27 17.98
N GLN A 223 -8.45 13.24 18.76
CA GLN A 223 -8.96 11.97 18.25
C GLN A 223 -10.47 12.08 18.19
N GLN A 224 -11.00 12.46 17.03
CA GLN A 224 -12.43 12.66 16.77
C GLN A 224 -12.77 12.04 15.41
N ILE A 225 -14.04 11.77 15.12
CA ILE A 225 -14.45 11.25 13.80
C ILE A 225 -14.28 12.32 12.69
N TYR A 226 -14.24 11.89 11.42
CA TYR A 226 -14.01 12.75 10.25
C TYR A 226 -14.93 13.99 10.21
N ASP A 227 -14.35 15.19 10.10
CA ASP A 227 -15.12 16.42 9.90
C ASP A 227 -15.42 16.61 8.40
N TYR A 228 -16.70 16.71 8.04
CA TYR A 228 -17.10 16.96 6.65
C TYR A 228 -16.95 18.44 6.23
N GLY A 229 -16.41 19.31 7.08
CA GLY A 229 -16.11 20.71 6.78
C GLY A 229 -17.33 21.63 6.79
N SER A 230 -18.54 21.12 7.05
CA SER A 230 -19.73 21.93 7.23
C SER A 230 -20.67 21.36 8.29
N ARG A 231 -21.34 22.25 9.03
CA ARG A 231 -22.35 21.88 10.04
C ARG A 231 -23.48 21.04 9.44
N TYR A 232 -23.88 21.35 8.22
CA TYR A 232 -24.93 20.61 7.50
C TYR A 232 -24.50 19.17 7.19
N LEU A 233 -23.29 18.97 6.66
CA LEU A 233 -22.80 17.62 6.35
C LEU A 233 -22.55 16.81 7.63
N ASN A 234 -21.99 17.42 8.68
CA ASN A 234 -21.85 16.76 9.97
C ASN A 234 -23.21 16.37 10.55
N MET A 235 -24.22 17.23 10.46
CA MET A 235 -25.59 16.89 10.87
C MET A 235 -26.16 15.72 10.06
N LYS A 236 -25.93 15.72 8.74
CA LYS A 236 -26.39 14.64 7.86
C LYS A 236 -25.77 13.28 8.21
N TYR A 237 -24.48 13.24 8.53
CA TYR A 237 -23.77 11.98 8.78
C TYR A 237 -23.77 11.54 10.25
N TYR A 238 -23.84 12.48 11.20
CA TYR A 238 -23.67 12.20 12.63
C TYR A 238 -24.88 12.60 13.49
N GLY A 239 -25.88 13.27 12.92
CA GLY A 239 -27.00 13.82 13.70
C GLY A 239 -26.61 14.99 14.62
N GLN A 240 -25.39 15.54 14.45
CA GLN A 240 -24.90 16.68 15.21
C GLN A 240 -24.00 17.58 14.36
N SER A 241 -23.97 18.88 14.67
CA SER A 241 -23.29 19.88 13.83
C SER A 241 -21.75 19.87 13.90
N ARG A 242 -21.18 19.18 14.89
CA ARG A 242 -19.74 19.01 15.09
C ARG A 242 -19.38 17.53 15.08
N PRO A 243 -18.20 17.13 14.58
CA PRO A 243 -17.76 15.74 14.66
C PRO A 243 -17.71 15.28 16.13
N PRO A 244 -18.32 14.12 16.47
CA PRO A 244 -18.12 13.46 17.75
C PRO A 244 -16.64 13.22 18.09
N ILE A 245 -16.31 13.36 19.37
CA ILE A 245 -15.06 12.87 19.96
C ILE A 245 -15.31 11.43 20.42
#